data_AF-A0A2G6JP04-F1
#
_entry.id   AF-A0A2G6JP04-F1
#
_cell.length_a   1.000
_cell.length_b   1.000
_cell.length_c   1.000
_cell.angle_alpha   90.00
_cell.angle_beta   90.00
_cell.angle_gamma   90.00
#
_symmetry.space_group_name_H-M   'P 1'
#
loop_
_entity.id
_entity.type
_entity.pdbx_description
1 polymer ?
#
loop_
_entity_poly.entity_id
_entity_poly.type
_entity_poly.pdbx_seq_one_letter_code
_entity_poly.pdbx_strand_id
1 'polypeptide(L)'
;MIMEAIKEAWVFVAMPSEKAPVLAGRLVTDGNRGRFVYGQNYLSRADRFALDPINLPLVEHTQEVLGNDGVPTVLLDAGPDNWGRTLMLALHTRYPQNKLEELLATKGTGVGAVRVSLSRTAPKAPPEYLEMSSLKDINENIQTLIESGQITPELLKQLEPGSMMGGARPKSVVKADDGSLHIAKFTRPDDIFDQSKAEQMSYLMMRESGITTAESELINVAGQSIILVKRFDVEPGYRRHFISAHALMYQPRVRQNQLEAYFSYPALSDLILKIGTCDNDRAELFRRMVFNVAIGNTDDHLRNHGFLKKYRK
;
A
#
# COMPACT_ATOMS: atom_id res chain seq x y z
N MET A 1 -17.89 27.09 -11.18
CA MET A 1 -18.88 26.01 -10.98
C MET A 1 -18.21 24.98 -10.10
N ILE A 2 -18.61 24.84 -8.83
CA ILE A 2 -18.00 23.86 -7.91
C ILE A 2 -18.49 22.48 -8.37
N MET A 3 -17.60 21.65 -8.90
CA MET A 3 -17.96 20.27 -9.24
C MET A 3 -18.23 19.50 -7.94
N GLU A 4 -19.32 18.75 -7.91
CA GLU A 4 -19.64 17.90 -6.76
C GLU A 4 -18.54 16.87 -6.52
N ALA A 5 -18.36 16.53 -5.24
CA ALA A 5 -17.42 15.50 -4.82
C ALA A 5 -17.91 14.12 -5.30
N ILE A 6 -16.99 13.28 -5.74
CA ILE A 6 -17.31 11.90 -6.14
C ILE A 6 -17.75 11.12 -4.89
N LYS A 7 -18.91 10.46 -5.01
CA LYS A 7 -19.55 9.68 -3.94
C LYS A 7 -19.80 8.21 -4.28
N GLU A 8 -19.45 7.78 -5.48
CA GLU A 8 -19.69 6.40 -5.93
C GLU A 8 -18.52 5.88 -6.74
N ALA A 9 -18.17 4.61 -6.52
CA ALA A 9 -17.19 3.91 -7.32
C ALA A 9 -17.41 2.39 -7.32
N TRP A 10 -16.78 1.73 -8.28
CA TRP A 10 -16.72 0.29 -8.43
C TRP A 10 -15.38 -0.23 -7.96
N VAL A 11 -15.41 -1.31 -7.19
CA VAL A 11 -14.23 -1.94 -6.60
C VAL A 11 -13.90 -3.20 -7.40
N PHE A 12 -12.66 -3.27 -7.86
CA PHE A 12 -12.11 -4.38 -8.61
C PHE A 12 -11.00 -5.05 -7.81
N VAL A 13 -10.78 -6.34 -8.09
CA VAL A 13 -9.69 -7.11 -7.49
C VAL A 13 -9.03 -8.00 -8.53
N ALA A 14 -7.70 -8.02 -8.55
CA ALA A 14 -6.96 -8.99 -9.35
C ALA A 14 -7.12 -10.40 -8.77
N MET A 15 -7.43 -11.37 -9.63
CA MET A 15 -7.61 -12.77 -9.27
C MET A 15 -6.62 -13.61 -10.08
N PRO A 16 -5.99 -14.65 -9.51
CA PRO A 16 -5.08 -15.51 -10.26
C PRO A 16 -5.76 -16.25 -11.42
N SER A 17 -7.07 -16.50 -11.34
CA SER A 17 -7.81 -17.22 -12.37
C SER A 17 -8.24 -16.34 -13.55
N GLU A 18 -7.97 -15.03 -13.52
CA GLU A 18 -8.47 -14.07 -14.49
C GLU A 18 -7.34 -13.17 -14.98
N LYS A 19 -7.31 -12.90 -16.29
CA LYS A 19 -6.34 -11.95 -16.86
C LYS A 19 -6.67 -10.49 -16.53
N ALA A 20 -7.96 -10.18 -16.37
CA ALA A 20 -8.44 -8.85 -16.07
C ALA A 20 -8.94 -8.76 -14.61
N PRO A 21 -8.83 -7.59 -13.95
CA PRO A 21 -9.42 -7.39 -12.63
C PRO A 21 -10.92 -7.67 -12.63
N VAL A 22 -11.39 -8.40 -11.63
CA VAL A 22 -12.79 -8.78 -11.46
C VAL A 22 -13.53 -7.70 -10.69
N LEU A 23 -14.73 -7.32 -11.14
CA LEU A 23 -15.61 -6.45 -10.38
C LEU A 23 -16.08 -7.14 -9.10
N ALA A 24 -15.55 -6.71 -7.95
CA ALA A 24 -15.85 -7.28 -6.64
C ALA A 24 -17.11 -6.68 -6.02
N GLY A 25 -17.32 -5.37 -6.18
CA GLY A 25 -18.42 -4.68 -5.52
C GLY A 25 -18.58 -3.22 -5.89
N ARG A 26 -19.49 -2.55 -5.20
CA ARG A 26 -19.84 -1.13 -5.37
C ARG A 26 -19.78 -0.43 -4.03
N LEU A 27 -19.15 0.74 -4.00
CA LEU A 27 -19.04 1.62 -2.85
C LEU A 27 -19.81 2.91 -3.11
N VAL A 28 -20.65 3.30 -2.16
CA VAL A 28 -21.27 4.64 -2.11
C VAL A 28 -20.88 5.30 -0.80
N THR A 29 -20.37 6.52 -0.85
CA THR A 29 -19.97 7.32 0.32
C THR A 29 -20.90 8.51 0.52
N ASP A 30 -21.14 8.86 1.79
CA ASP A 30 -21.85 10.07 2.18
C ASP A 30 -21.29 10.60 3.51
N GLY A 31 -20.52 11.68 3.42
CA GLY A 31 -19.77 12.21 4.55
C GLY A 31 -18.88 11.12 5.15
N ASN A 32 -19.07 10.82 6.44
CA ASN A 32 -18.26 9.84 7.17
C ASN A 32 -18.87 8.43 7.22
N ARG A 33 -19.86 8.15 6.34
CA ARG A 33 -20.54 6.87 6.23
C ARG A 33 -20.40 6.35 4.80
N GLY A 34 -20.27 5.04 4.66
CA GLY A 34 -20.23 4.36 3.39
C GLY A 34 -21.13 3.15 3.38
N ARG A 35 -21.49 2.73 2.17
CA ARG A 35 -22.25 1.52 1.90
C ARG A 35 -21.50 0.73 0.86
N PHE A 36 -21.01 -0.44 1.24
CA PHE A 36 -20.34 -1.37 0.35
C PHE A 36 -21.23 -2.60 0.13
N VAL A 37 -21.31 -3.05 -1.12
CA VAL A 37 -22.01 -4.29 -1.47
C VAL A 37 -21.17 -5.08 -2.46
N TYR A 38 -20.96 -6.37 -2.16
CA TYR A 38 -20.33 -7.29 -3.11
C TYR A 38 -21.27 -7.56 -4.28
N GLY A 39 -20.73 -7.73 -5.48
CA GLY A 39 -21.53 -8.11 -6.64
C GLY A 39 -21.94 -9.58 -6.58
N GLN A 40 -23.17 -9.91 -6.98
CA GLN A 40 -23.65 -11.31 -6.99
C GLN A 40 -22.74 -12.24 -7.80
N ASN A 41 -22.24 -11.76 -8.95
CA ASN A 41 -21.29 -12.50 -9.78
C ASN A 41 -19.94 -12.74 -9.09
N TYR A 42 -19.53 -11.87 -8.16
CA TYR A 42 -18.33 -12.08 -7.35
C TYR A 42 -18.61 -13.10 -6.24
N LEU A 43 -19.76 -12.97 -5.58
CA LEU A 43 -20.22 -13.90 -4.53
C LEU A 43 -20.50 -15.32 -5.06
N SER A 44 -20.80 -15.49 -6.33
CA SER A 44 -21.01 -16.82 -6.93
C SER A 44 -19.72 -17.53 -7.35
N ARG A 45 -18.57 -16.84 -7.37
CA ARG A 45 -17.31 -17.46 -7.80
C ARG A 45 -16.81 -18.49 -6.79
N ALA A 46 -16.17 -19.54 -7.28
CA ALA A 46 -15.55 -20.56 -6.44
C ALA A 46 -14.24 -20.06 -5.78
N ASP A 47 -13.54 -19.12 -6.42
CA ASP A 47 -12.26 -18.56 -5.99
C ASP A 47 -12.41 -17.24 -5.21
N ARG A 48 -13.65 -16.83 -4.87
CA ARG A 48 -13.93 -15.58 -4.14
C ARG A 48 -13.24 -15.52 -2.78
N PHE A 49 -12.92 -14.31 -2.34
CA PHE A 49 -12.44 -14.06 -0.98
C PHE A 49 -12.94 -12.71 -0.46
N ALA A 50 -13.05 -12.56 0.86
CA ALA A 50 -13.36 -11.28 1.46
C ALA A 50 -12.18 -10.31 1.26
N LEU A 51 -12.43 -9.09 0.76
CA LEU A 51 -11.38 -8.07 0.67
C LEU A 51 -10.81 -7.78 2.06
N ASP A 52 -11.68 -7.68 3.06
CA ASP A 52 -11.32 -7.66 4.48
C ASP A 52 -12.16 -8.71 5.20
N PRO A 53 -11.58 -9.81 5.72
CA PRO A 53 -12.33 -10.88 6.36
C PRO A 53 -13.02 -10.47 7.67
N ILE A 54 -12.62 -9.34 8.27
CA ILE A 54 -13.18 -8.85 9.53
C ILE A 54 -14.20 -7.74 9.26
N ASN A 55 -13.82 -6.73 8.48
CA ASN A 55 -14.61 -5.51 8.32
C ASN A 55 -15.45 -5.47 7.04
N LEU A 56 -15.21 -6.38 6.09
CA LEU A 56 -16.02 -6.56 4.88
C LEU A 56 -16.21 -8.05 4.54
N PRO A 57 -16.80 -8.87 5.44
CA PRO A 57 -17.06 -10.27 5.17
C PRO A 57 -17.93 -10.48 3.92
N LEU A 58 -17.83 -11.66 3.31
CA LEU A 58 -18.63 -12.04 2.14
C LEU A 58 -20.09 -12.25 2.52
N VAL A 59 -20.90 -11.20 2.41
CA VAL A 59 -22.34 -11.22 2.63
C VAL A 59 -23.09 -10.62 1.44
N GLU A 60 -24.33 -11.03 1.24
CA GLU A 60 -25.18 -10.57 0.12
C GLU A 60 -25.80 -9.19 0.36
N HIS A 61 -25.95 -8.79 1.62
CA HIS A 61 -26.54 -7.49 1.97
C HIS A 61 -25.51 -6.35 1.94
N THR A 62 -26.01 -5.12 1.87
CA THR A 62 -25.18 -3.93 1.94
C THR A 62 -24.60 -3.76 3.35
N GLN A 63 -23.29 -3.54 3.42
CA GLN A 63 -22.54 -3.36 4.65
C GLN A 63 -22.28 -1.87 4.89
N GLU A 64 -22.50 -1.41 6.12
CA GLU A 64 -22.16 -0.05 6.52
C GLU A 64 -20.67 0.09 6.84
N VAL A 65 -20.09 1.21 6.42
CA VAL A 65 -18.70 1.58 6.65
C VAL A 65 -18.69 2.89 7.41
N LEU A 66 -17.91 2.98 8.49
CA LEU A 66 -17.85 4.16 9.34
C LEU A 66 -16.44 4.75 9.39
N GLY A 67 -16.36 6.07 9.47
CA GLY A 67 -15.06 6.75 9.43
C GLY A 67 -14.48 6.79 8.02
N ASN A 68 -13.30 7.37 7.86
CA ASN A 68 -12.57 7.38 6.58
C ASN A 68 -13.40 7.90 5.38
N ASP A 69 -14.25 8.89 5.59
CA ASP A 69 -15.18 9.39 4.56
C ASP A 69 -16.07 8.29 3.96
N GLY A 70 -16.38 7.26 4.75
CA GLY A 70 -17.13 6.09 4.30
C GLY A 70 -16.33 5.09 3.45
N VAL A 71 -15.02 5.27 3.27
CA VAL A 71 -14.20 4.35 2.49
C VAL A 71 -13.67 3.22 3.38
N PRO A 72 -13.90 1.94 3.03
CA PRO A 72 -13.34 0.83 3.78
C PRO A 72 -11.81 0.90 3.83
N THR A 73 -11.24 0.65 4.99
CA THR A 73 -9.80 0.84 5.23
C THR A 73 -8.93 -0.05 4.35
N VAL A 74 -9.40 -1.27 4.02
CA VAL A 74 -8.69 -2.15 3.05
C VAL A 74 -8.54 -1.51 1.67
N LEU A 75 -9.48 -0.68 1.23
CA LEU A 75 -9.36 0.01 -0.06
C LEU A 75 -8.31 1.13 0.03
N LEU A 76 -8.15 1.73 1.21
CA LEU A 76 -7.17 2.78 1.47
C LEU A 76 -5.74 2.26 1.59
N ASP A 77 -5.53 0.96 1.77
CA ASP A 77 -4.18 0.38 1.67
C ASP A 77 -3.61 0.60 0.26
N ALA A 78 -4.46 0.51 -0.77
CA ALA A 78 -4.09 0.81 -2.16
C ALA A 78 -4.05 2.34 -2.47
N GLY A 79 -4.35 3.17 -1.48
CA GLY A 79 -4.38 4.63 -1.57
C GLY A 79 -3.00 5.28 -1.38
N PRO A 80 -2.89 6.61 -1.59
CA PRO A 80 -1.65 7.34 -1.33
C PRO A 80 -1.31 7.37 0.17
N ASP A 81 -0.01 7.39 0.47
CA ASP A 81 0.48 7.73 1.81
C ASP A 81 0.65 9.26 1.96
N ASN A 82 1.29 9.72 3.03
CA ASN A 82 1.52 11.16 3.23
C ASN A 82 2.38 11.78 2.12
N TRP A 83 3.40 11.07 1.63
CA TRP A 83 4.25 11.52 0.52
C TRP A 83 3.47 11.53 -0.80
N GLY A 84 2.69 10.48 -1.08
CA GLY A 84 1.75 10.39 -2.18
C GLY A 84 0.74 11.51 -2.20
N ARG A 85 0.19 11.87 -1.03
CA ARG A 85 -0.70 13.03 -0.92
C ARG A 85 0.03 14.32 -1.29
N THR A 86 1.23 14.56 -0.75
CA THR A 86 2.02 15.75 -1.10
C THR A 86 2.24 15.84 -2.61
N LEU A 87 2.63 14.75 -3.27
CA LEU A 87 2.82 14.74 -4.72
C LEU A 87 1.50 14.88 -5.49
N MET A 88 0.42 14.26 -5.02
CA MET A 88 -0.91 14.40 -5.63
C MET A 88 -1.41 15.84 -5.59
N LEU A 89 -1.23 16.53 -4.46
CA LEU A 89 -1.57 17.94 -4.29
C LEU A 89 -0.76 18.83 -5.24
N ALA A 90 0.50 18.46 -5.52
CA ALA A 90 1.33 19.15 -6.50
C ALA A 90 0.97 18.84 -7.97
N LEU A 91 0.45 17.63 -8.24
CA LEU A 91 0.12 17.11 -9.58
C LEU A 91 -1.24 17.55 -10.11
N HIS A 92 -2.24 17.64 -9.24
CA HIS A 92 -3.62 17.73 -9.68
C HIS A 92 -4.09 19.18 -9.72
N THR A 93 -4.64 19.58 -10.86
CA THR A 93 -5.41 20.84 -10.98
C THR A 93 -6.67 20.84 -10.12
N ARG A 94 -7.15 19.66 -9.70
CA ARG A 94 -8.26 19.46 -8.77
C ARG A 94 -7.81 18.71 -7.53
N TYR A 95 -7.96 19.37 -6.38
CA TYR A 95 -7.75 18.79 -5.06
C TYR A 95 -8.81 17.73 -4.76
N PRO A 96 -8.40 16.48 -4.38
CA PRO A 96 -9.33 15.48 -3.88
C PRO A 96 -10.13 16.03 -2.70
N GLN A 97 -11.45 15.92 -2.77
CA GLN A 97 -12.37 16.45 -1.74
C GLN A 97 -12.65 15.43 -0.63
N ASN A 98 -12.31 14.17 -0.84
CA ASN A 98 -12.52 13.07 0.10
C ASN A 98 -11.57 11.91 -0.20
N LYS A 99 -11.51 10.93 0.71
CA LYS A 99 -10.64 9.74 0.53
C LYS A 99 -10.97 8.88 -0.70
N LEU A 100 -12.20 8.92 -1.22
CA LEU A 100 -12.56 8.18 -2.43
C LEU A 100 -11.89 8.82 -3.67
N GLU A 101 -11.91 10.15 -3.76
CA GLU A 101 -11.18 10.89 -4.80
C GLU A 101 -9.66 10.67 -4.66
N GLU A 102 -9.12 10.63 -3.43
CA GLU A 102 -7.71 10.28 -3.22
C GLU A 102 -7.37 8.90 -3.80
N LEU A 103 -8.22 7.91 -3.54
CA LEU A 103 -8.02 6.55 -4.01
C LEU A 103 -8.14 6.43 -5.53
N LEU A 104 -9.08 7.14 -6.15
CA LEU A 104 -9.27 7.16 -7.60
C LEU A 104 -8.09 7.78 -8.35
N ALA A 105 -7.38 8.72 -7.72
CA ALA A 105 -6.20 9.35 -8.30
C ALA A 105 -4.99 8.40 -8.42
N THR A 106 -4.96 7.30 -7.66
CA THR A 106 -3.85 6.32 -7.69
C THR A 106 -3.74 5.54 -9.00
N LYS A 107 -4.80 5.50 -9.83
CA LYS A 107 -4.83 4.77 -11.10
C LYS A 107 -4.37 3.30 -11.00
N GLY A 108 -4.52 2.67 -9.82
CA GLY A 108 -4.19 1.26 -9.61
C GLY A 108 -2.69 0.94 -9.42
N THR A 109 -1.85 1.93 -9.11
CA THR A 109 -0.42 1.73 -8.80
C THR A 109 -0.15 1.25 -7.37
N GLY A 110 -1.13 1.42 -6.47
CA GLY A 110 -1.03 1.05 -5.05
C GLY A 110 -0.74 -0.42 -4.77
N VAL A 111 -0.56 -0.72 -3.49
CA VAL A 111 -0.26 -2.07 -2.99
C VAL A 111 -1.42 -3.03 -3.23
N GLY A 112 -1.09 -4.28 -3.49
CA GLY A 112 -2.02 -5.40 -3.55
C GLY A 112 -2.85 -5.46 -4.83
N ALA A 113 -3.94 -6.20 -4.72
CA ALA A 113 -4.80 -6.58 -5.84
C ALA A 113 -5.99 -5.64 -6.05
N VAL A 114 -6.31 -4.79 -5.07
CA VAL A 114 -7.52 -3.95 -5.08
C VAL A 114 -7.33 -2.73 -5.97
N ARG A 115 -8.37 -2.39 -6.73
CA ARG A 115 -8.45 -1.17 -7.53
C ARG A 115 -9.84 -0.56 -7.44
N VAL A 116 -9.92 0.76 -7.60
CA VAL A 116 -11.19 1.49 -7.60
C VAL A 116 -11.33 2.26 -8.90
N SER A 117 -12.55 2.30 -9.44
CA SER A 117 -12.86 2.90 -10.73
C SER A 117 -14.20 3.64 -10.70
N LEU A 118 -14.32 4.68 -11.53
CA LEU A 118 -15.60 5.30 -11.88
C LEU A 118 -16.33 4.54 -12.99
N SER A 119 -15.68 3.56 -13.60
CA SER A 119 -16.31 2.69 -14.59
C SER A 119 -16.64 1.33 -13.97
N ARG A 120 -17.86 0.86 -14.25
CA ARG A 120 -18.31 -0.49 -13.89
C ARG A 120 -17.62 -1.59 -14.72
N THR A 121 -17.10 -1.27 -15.91
CA THR A 121 -16.59 -2.29 -16.84
C THR A 121 -15.13 -2.65 -16.60
N ALA A 122 -14.29 -1.66 -16.30
CA ALA A 122 -12.88 -1.87 -16.05
C ALA A 122 -12.29 -0.74 -15.19
N PRO A 123 -11.26 -1.03 -14.37
CA PRO A 123 -10.41 -0.01 -13.79
C PRO A 123 -9.47 0.56 -14.85
N LYS A 124 -8.92 1.75 -14.58
CA LYS A 124 -7.82 2.28 -15.40
C LYS A 124 -6.65 1.31 -15.39
N ALA A 125 -5.97 1.19 -16.53
CA ALA A 125 -4.70 0.48 -16.58
C ALA A 125 -3.67 1.23 -15.71
N PRO A 126 -2.77 0.52 -15.03
CA PRO A 126 -1.63 1.15 -14.39
C PRO A 126 -0.81 1.91 -15.45
N PRO A 127 -0.12 2.99 -15.06
CA PRO A 127 0.85 3.64 -15.93
C PRO A 127 1.97 2.66 -16.28
N GLU A 128 2.69 2.99 -17.35
CA GLU A 128 3.97 2.36 -17.63
C GLU A 128 4.97 2.74 -16.53
N TYR A 129 5.66 1.73 -15.99
CA TYR A 129 6.69 1.93 -14.98
C TYR A 129 8.03 2.24 -15.64
N LEU A 130 8.79 3.15 -15.03
CA LEU A 130 10.14 3.48 -15.49
C LEU A 130 11.08 2.30 -15.31
N GLU A 131 12.04 2.14 -16.21
CA GLU A 131 13.07 1.11 -16.09
C GLU A 131 14.12 1.48 -15.03
N MET A 132 14.82 0.49 -14.47
CA MET A 132 15.92 0.72 -13.52
C MET A 132 17.02 1.63 -14.09
N SER A 133 17.22 1.67 -15.40
CA SER A 133 18.17 2.59 -16.04
C SER A 133 17.85 4.07 -15.78
N SER A 134 16.60 4.41 -15.46
CA SER A 134 16.18 5.78 -15.15
C SER A 134 16.52 6.23 -13.71
N LEU A 135 17.05 5.34 -12.86
CA LEU A 135 17.32 5.67 -11.45
C LEU A 135 18.26 6.87 -11.26
N LYS A 136 19.20 7.06 -12.18
CA LYS A 136 20.10 8.22 -12.18
C LYS A 136 19.32 9.52 -12.34
N ASP A 137 18.51 9.62 -13.38
CA ASP A 137 17.71 10.81 -13.69
C ASP A 137 16.68 11.09 -12.59
N ILE A 138 16.05 10.03 -12.05
CA ILE A 138 15.12 10.15 -10.93
C ILE A 138 15.83 10.73 -9.70
N ASN A 139 17.02 10.22 -9.38
CA ASN A 139 17.78 10.70 -8.23
C ASN A 139 18.18 12.17 -8.40
N GLU A 140 18.75 12.54 -9.55
CA GLU A 140 19.15 13.93 -9.83
C GLU A 140 17.95 14.91 -9.71
N ASN A 141 16.78 14.50 -10.21
CA ASN A 141 15.57 15.32 -10.09
C ASN A 141 15.07 15.41 -8.63
N ILE A 142 15.14 14.33 -7.84
CA ILE A 142 14.80 14.38 -6.41
C ILE A 142 15.74 15.34 -5.67
N GLN A 143 17.04 15.30 -5.94
CA GLN A 143 17.99 16.22 -5.30
C GLN A 143 17.69 17.67 -5.68
N THR A 144 17.40 17.93 -6.96
CA THR A 144 16.98 19.27 -7.44
C THR A 144 15.72 19.74 -6.74
N LEU A 145 14.74 18.86 -6.52
CA LEU A 145 13.53 19.19 -5.75
C LEU A 145 13.87 19.57 -4.30
N ILE A 146 14.73 18.80 -3.65
CA ILE A 146 15.08 19.07 -2.26
C ILE A 146 15.82 20.42 -2.13
N GLU A 147 16.71 20.74 -3.08
CA GLU A 147 17.46 21.99 -3.09
C GLU A 147 16.60 23.21 -3.46
N SER A 148 15.76 23.08 -4.49
CA SER A 148 14.99 24.21 -5.05
C SER A 148 13.60 24.38 -4.42
N GLY A 149 13.08 23.33 -3.77
CA GLY A 149 11.69 23.24 -3.34
C GLY A 149 10.68 23.16 -4.49
N GLN A 150 11.14 23.09 -5.75
CA GLN A 150 10.28 23.11 -6.92
C GLN A 150 10.01 21.71 -7.45
N ILE A 151 8.73 21.39 -7.59
CA ILE A 151 8.26 20.15 -8.18
C ILE A 151 8.00 20.38 -9.67
N THR A 152 8.76 19.70 -10.54
CA THR A 152 8.54 19.75 -12.00
C THR A 152 7.56 18.65 -12.45
N PRO A 153 6.80 18.86 -13.55
CA PRO A 153 5.91 17.82 -14.10
C PRO A 153 6.62 16.50 -14.44
N GLU A 154 7.88 16.57 -14.87
CA GLU A 154 8.69 15.39 -15.20
C GLU A 154 9.02 14.57 -13.95
N LEU A 155 9.53 15.22 -12.91
CA LEU A 155 9.81 14.58 -11.62
C LEU A 155 8.54 13.97 -11.00
N LEU A 156 7.41 14.65 -11.15
CA LEU A 156 6.14 14.13 -10.68
C LEU A 156 5.76 12.81 -11.35
N LYS A 157 5.89 12.72 -12.68
CA LYS A 157 5.65 11.48 -13.43
C LYS A 157 6.58 10.36 -12.96
N GLN A 158 7.81 10.70 -12.59
CA GLN A 158 8.79 9.75 -12.08
C GLN A 158 8.46 9.22 -10.68
N LEU A 159 7.82 10.01 -9.83
CA LEU A 159 7.53 9.65 -8.44
C LEU A 159 6.12 9.11 -8.22
N GLU A 160 5.16 9.46 -9.08
CA GLU A 160 3.74 9.06 -8.97
C GLU A 160 3.59 7.55 -8.70
N PRO A 161 4.26 6.63 -9.42
CA PRO A 161 4.07 5.19 -9.22
C PRO A 161 4.50 4.68 -7.83
N GLY A 162 5.53 5.26 -7.22
CA GLY A 162 6.05 4.82 -5.91
C GLY A 162 5.42 5.50 -4.72
N SER A 163 4.91 6.71 -4.92
CA SER A 163 4.32 7.51 -3.86
C SER A 163 3.01 6.95 -3.26
N MET A 164 2.49 5.86 -3.84
CA MET A 164 1.34 5.12 -3.34
C MET A 164 1.70 4.02 -2.33
N MET A 165 2.97 3.93 -1.90
CA MET A 165 3.49 2.90 -1.01
C MET A 165 4.05 3.56 0.26
N GLY A 166 3.51 3.27 1.46
CA GLY A 166 3.76 3.94 2.77
C GLY A 166 5.15 4.53 3.10
N GLY A 167 5.20 5.62 3.89
CA GLY A 167 6.42 6.27 4.44
C GLY A 167 6.63 7.75 4.02
N ALA A 168 7.56 8.47 4.68
CA ALA A 168 7.75 9.93 4.51
C ALA A 168 8.86 10.37 3.52
N ARG A 169 9.61 9.42 2.94
CA ARG A 169 10.77 9.69 2.07
C ARG A 169 10.42 9.60 0.58
N PRO A 170 11.16 10.31 -0.30
CA PRO A 170 11.01 10.15 -1.74
C PRO A 170 11.19 8.69 -2.14
N LYS A 171 10.28 8.24 -3.00
CA LYS A 171 10.25 6.87 -3.49
C LYS A 171 9.62 6.80 -4.87
N SER A 172 10.05 5.83 -5.66
CA SER A 172 9.51 5.54 -6.98
C SER A 172 9.34 4.03 -7.14
N VAL A 173 8.50 3.61 -8.09
CA VAL A 173 8.45 2.21 -8.53
C VAL A 173 9.11 2.12 -9.90
N VAL A 174 10.14 1.29 -9.97
CA VAL A 174 10.90 0.98 -11.19
C VAL A 174 10.73 -0.48 -11.57
N LYS A 175 10.88 -0.78 -12.86
CA LYS A 175 10.81 -2.12 -13.43
C LYS A 175 12.23 -2.61 -13.75
N ALA A 176 12.53 -3.84 -13.38
CA ALA A 176 13.76 -4.53 -13.72
C ALA A 176 13.65 -5.22 -15.09
N ASP A 177 14.79 -5.66 -15.64
CA ASP A 177 14.85 -6.36 -16.94
C ASP A 177 14.03 -7.66 -16.98
N ASP A 178 13.87 -8.33 -15.83
CA ASP A 178 13.04 -9.54 -15.68
C ASP A 178 11.53 -9.23 -15.56
N GLY A 179 11.15 -7.95 -15.61
CA GLY A 179 9.79 -7.46 -15.50
C GLY A 179 9.29 -7.31 -14.04
N SER A 180 10.11 -7.63 -13.03
CA SER A 180 9.73 -7.41 -11.64
C SER A 180 9.73 -5.92 -11.27
N LEU A 181 8.86 -5.56 -10.32
CA LEU A 181 8.72 -4.18 -9.85
C LEU A 181 9.43 -3.99 -8.51
N HIS A 182 10.21 -2.92 -8.40
CA HIS A 182 10.98 -2.57 -7.22
C HIS A 182 10.56 -1.18 -6.74
N ILE A 183 10.49 -1.02 -5.42
CA ILE A 183 10.35 0.29 -4.78
C ILE A 183 11.77 0.81 -4.56
N ALA A 184 12.14 1.86 -5.28
CA ALA A 184 13.36 2.62 -5.04
C ALA A 184 13.10 3.66 -3.94
N LYS A 185 13.89 3.63 -2.87
CA LYS A 185 13.84 4.62 -1.78
C LYS A 185 15.12 5.44 -1.79
N PHE A 186 14.96 6.76 -1.79
CA PHE A 186 16.06 7.69 -1.97
C PHE A 186 16.40 8.35 -0.63
N THR A 187 17.69 8.58 -0.40
CA THR A 187 18.19 9.35 0.74
C THR A 187 17.88 10.83 0.57
N ARG A 188 17.68 11.53 1.68
CA ARG A 188 17.61 12.99 1.69
C ARG A 188 18.94 13.59 2.19
N PRO A 189 19.36 14.76 1.70
CA PRO A 189 20.53 15.48 2.20
C PRO A 189 20.48 15.82 3.69
N ASP A 190 19.29 15.97 4.27
CA ASP A 190 19.06 16.29 5.69
C ASP A 190 18.96 15.04 6.59
N ASP A 191 19.18 13.83 6.05
CA ASP A 191 19.25 12.63 6.86
C ASP A 191 20.52 12.64 7.76
N ILE A 192 20.35 12.33 9.05
CA ILE A 192 21.44 12.27 10.04
C ILE A 192 22.47 11.16 9.70
N PHE A 193 22.01 10.12 9.00
CA PHE A 193 22.83 9.01 8.50
C PHE A 193 22.19 8.44 7.22
N ASP A 194 22.96 7.64 6.48
CA ASP A 194 22.49 7.01 5.24
C ASP A 194 21.37 5.98 5.52
N GLN A 195 20.13 6.43 5.37
CA GLN A 195 18.93 5.63 5.66
C GLN A 195 18.81 4.41 4.75
N SER A 196 19.21 4.52 3.48
CA SER A 196 19.21 3.40 2.53
C SER A 196 20.16 2.29 2.98
N LYS A 197 21.36 2.64 3.45
CA LYS A 197 22.31 1.68 4.02
C LYS A 197 21.79 1.04 5.30
N ALA A 198 21.23 1.85 6.21
CA ALA A 198 20.68 1.34 7.47
C ALA A 198 19.50 0.38 7.23
N GLU A 199 18.62 0.72 6.29
CA GLU A 199 17.51 -0.16 5.91
C GLU A 199 18.02 -1.45 5.26
N GLN A 200 19.00 -1.38 4.35
CA GLN A 200 19.58 -2.59 3.75
C GLN A 200 20.24 -3.48 4.81
N MET A 201 20.99 -2.88 5.74
CA MET A 201 21.62 -3.63 6.83
C MET A 201 20.57 -4.33 7.70
N SER A 202 19.44 -3.66 7.96
CA SER A 202 18.32 -4.25 8.69
C SER A 202 17.74 -5.46 7.96
N TYR A 203 17.53 -5.38 6.65
CA TYR A 203 17.12 -6.53 5.84
C TYR A 203 18.09 -7.71 5.92
N LEU A 204 19.41 -7.44 5.82
CA LEU A 204 20.44 -8.48 5.89
C LEU A 204 20.46 -9.16 7.26
N MET A 205 20.47 -8.38 8.35
CA MET A 205 20.46 -8.90 9.71
C MET A 205 19.17 -9.68 10.03
N MET A 206 18.01 -9.23 9.54
CA MET A 206 16.75 -9.97 9.67
C MET A 206 16.83 -11.35 9.00
N ARG A 207 17.35 -11.42 7.76
CA ARG A 207 17.52 -12.69 7.04
C ARG A 207 18.47 -13.64 7.76
N GLU A 208 19.59 -13.12 8.26
CA GLU A 208 20.54 -13.91 9.06
C GLU A 208 19.92 -14.41 10.36
N SER A 209 18.97 -13.66 10.93
CA SER A 209 18.18 -14.04 12.11
C SER A 209 17.00 -14.99 11.79
N GLY A 210 16.88 -15.48 10.54
CA GLY A 210 15.80 -16.37 10.12
C GLY A 210 14.43 -15.69 10.01
N ILE A 211 14.37 -14.37 9.86
CA ILE A 211 13.15 -13.61 9.61
C ILE A 211 12.95 -13.49 8.10
N THR A 212 11.76 -13.83 7.61
CA THR A 212 11.41 -13.66 6.20
C THR A 212 11.34 -12.17 5.84
N THR A 213 12.01 -11.74 4.79
CA THR A 213 11.94 -10.35 4.32
C THR A 213 11.69 -10.26 2.82
N ALA A 214 11.33 -9.07 2.33
CA ALA A 214 11.42 -8.77 0.91
C ALA A 214 12.87 -8.92 0.42
N GLU A 215 13.03 -9.25 -0.86
CA GLU A 215 14.32 -9.13 -1.55
C GLU A 215 14.68 -7.65 -1.66
N SER A 216 15.94 -7.32 -1.33
CA SER A 216 16.41 -5.93 -1.33
C SER A 216 17.87 -5.85 -1.74
N GLU A 217 18.19 -4.78 -2.46
CA GLU A 217 19.52 -4.47 -2.95
C GLU A 217 19.85 -3.00 -2.67
N LEU A 218 21.10 -2.73 -2.29
CA LEU A 218 21.62 -1.38 -2.19
C LEU A 218 22.47 -1.08 -3.41
N ILE A 219 22.12 -0.02 -4.13
CA ILE A 219 22.89 0.46 -5.28
C ILE A 219 23.47 1.84 -4.97
N ASN A 220 24.57 2.18 -5.65
CA ASN A 220 25.11 3.52 -5.66
C ASN A 220 24.79 4.21 -6.98
N VAL A 221 24.18 5.38 -6.91
CA VAL A 221 23.81 6.19 -8.07
C VAL A 221 24.32 7.61 -7.84
N ALA A 222 25.24 8.07 -8.68
CA ALA A 222 25.87 9.39 -8.56
C ALA A 222 26.42 9.69 -7.15
N GLY A 223 27.00 8.68 -6.48
CA GLY A 223 27.56 8.82 -5.13
C GLY A 223 26.54 8.68 -4.00
N GLN A 224 25.25 8.58 -4.29
CA GLN A 224 24.19 8.41 -3.29
C GLN A 224 23.69 6.96 -3.22
N SER A 225 23.28 6.56 -2.03
CA SER A 225 22.78 5.20 -1.77
C SER A 225 21.27 5.12 -1.99
N ILE A 226 20.84 4.20 -2.86
CA ILE A 226 19.42 3.92 -3.09
C ILE A 226 19.18 2.46 -2.72
N ILE A 227 18.20 2.23 -1.86
CA ILE A 227 17.72 0.86 -1.60
C ILE A 227 16.57 0.53 -2.55
N LEU A 228 16.70 -0.59 -3.25
CA LEU A 228 15.68 -1.20 -4.07
C LEU A 228 15.04 -2.33 -3.27
N VAL A 229 13.73 -2.26 -3.06
CA VAL A 229 12.95 -3.32 -2.40
C VAL A 229 11.99 -3.93 -3.39
N LYS A 230 12.16 -5.21 -3.71
CA LYS A 230 11.28 -5.91 -4.65
C LYS A 230 9.86 -5.99 -4.11
N ARG A 231 8.87 -5.63 -4.92
CA ARG A 231 7.45 -5.74 -4.58
C ARG A 231 7.07 -7.21 -4.47
N PHE A 232 6.71 -7.65 -3.27
CA PHE A 232 6.25 -9.01 -3.00
C PHE A 232 4.75 -9.21 -3.28
N ASP A 233 4.02 -8.13 -3.54
CA ASP A 233 2.59 -8.12 -3.84
C ASP A 233 2.29 -8.22 -5.35
N VAL A 234 3.31 -8.09 -6.20
CA VAL A 234 3.19 -8.10 -7.66
C VAL A 234 4.23 -9.04 -8.26
N GLU A 235 3.79 -9.87 -9.20
CA GLU A 235 4.63 -10.64 -10.12
C GLU A 235 4.21 -10.32 -11.56
N PRO A 236 5.03 -10.64 -12.58
CA PRO A 236 4.64 -10.47 -13.98
C PRO A 236 3.27 -11.11 -14.27
N GLY A 237 2.29 -10.28 -14.63
CA GLY A 237 0.92 -10.70 -14.94
C GLY A 237 0.03 -11.02 -13.74
N TYR A 238 0.49 -10.83 -12.51
CA TYR A 238 -0.21 -11.30 -11.32
C TYR A 238 -0.06 -10.36 -10.11
N ARG A 239 -1.14 -10.15 -9.36
CA ARG A 239 -1.11 -9.40 -8.10
C ARG A 239 -1.72 -10.19 -6.96
N ARG A 240 -1.03 -10.19 -5.82
CA ARG A 240 -1.49 -10.81 -4.60
C ARG A 240 -2.37 -9.84 -3.83
N HIS A 241 -3.46 -10.33 -3.26
CA HIS A 241 -4.24 -9.51 -2.35
C HIS A 241 -3.42 -9.23 -1.09
N PHE A 242 -3.38 -7.96 -0.68
CA PHE A 242 -2.67 -7.46 0.48
C PHE A 242 -3.66 -6.71 1.36
N ILE A 243 -3.53 -6.87 2.66
CA ILE A 243 -4.26 -6.07 3.66
C ILE A 243 -3.34 -5.77 4.84
N SER A 244 -3.28 -4.50 5.25
CA SER A 244 -2.50 -4.10 6.41
C SER A 244 -3.17 -4.53 7.73
N ALA A 245 -2.39 -4.69 8.79
CA ALA A 245 -2.95 -4.88 10.12
C ALA A 245 -3.78 -3.65 10.54
N HIS A 246 -3.43 -2.46 10.06
CA HIS A 246 -4.22 -1.25 10.26
C HIS A 246 -5.63 -1.37 9.67
N ALA A 247 -5.78 -1.95 8.48
CA ALA A 247 -7.08 -2.18 7.89
C ALA A 247 -7.89 -3.21 8.66
N LEU A 248 -7.29 -4.35 9.00
CA LEU A 248 -7.95 -5.42 9.76
C LEU A 248 -8.41 -5.00 11.16
N MET A 249 -7.57 -4.22 11.86
CA MET A 249 -7.84 -3.75 13.22
C MET A 249 -8.61 -2.43 13.24
N TYR A 250 -9.02 -1.90 12.09
CA TYR A 250 -9.58 -0.56 12.02
C TYR A 250 -10.80 -0.36 12.94
N GLN A 251 -10.78 0.75 13.69
CA GLN A 251 -11.90 1.24 14.47
C GLN A 251 -12.06 2.73 14.20
N PRO A 252 -13.29 3.22 13.92
CA PRO A 252 -13.53 4.64 13.68
C PRO A 252 -13.15 5.54 14.87
N ARG A 253 -13.23 4.99 16.09
CA ARG A 253 -12.86 5.67 17.34
C ARG A 253 -12.23 4.67 18.29
N VAL A 254 -10.99 4.94 18.70
CA VAL A 254 -10.31 4.26 19.81
C VAL A 254 -10.11 5.29 20.92
N ARG A 255 -10.46 4.96 22.16
CA ARG A 255 -10.25 5.88 23.29
C ARG A 255 -8.76 5.96 23.60
N GLN A 256 -8.27 7.13 24.02
CA GLN A 256 -6.86 7.36 24.31
C GLN A 256 -6.28 6.32 25.29
N ASN A 257 -7.03 5.98 26.33
CA ASN A 257 -6.64 5.00 27.34
C ASN A 257 -6.66 3.53 26.86
N GLN A 258 -7.07 3.28 25.61
CA GLN A 258 -7.10 1.94 25.00
C GLN A 258 -6.05 1.79 23.89
N LEU A 259 -5.35 2.87 23.50
CA LEU A 259 -4.43 2.84 22.37
C LEU A 259 -3.35 1.77 22.53
N GLU A 260 -2.70 1.70 23.69
CA GLU A 260 -1.63 0.73 23.95
C GLU A 260 -2.14 -0.70 23.93
N ALA A 261 -3.32 -0.97 24.51
CA ALA A 261 -3.90 -2.32 24.47
C ALA A 261 -4.29 -2.71 23.03
N TYR A 262 -4.87 -1.76 22.30
CA TYR A 262 -5.44 -1.97 20.98
C TYR A 262 -4.39 -2.04 19.86
N PHE A 263 -3.28 -1.29 20.00
CA PHE A 263 -2.19 -1.21 19.04
C PHE A 263 -0.92 -1.82 19.62
N SER A 264 -0.93 -3.15 19.79
CA SER A 264 0.16 -3.91 20.42
C SER A 264 0.48 -5.21 19.70
N TYR A 265 1.67 -5.75 19.95
CA TYR A 265 2.07 -7.07 19.45
C TYR A 265 1.17 -8.22 19.94
N PRO A 266 0.70 -8.25 21.21
CA PRO A 266 -0.33 -9.21 21.62
C PRO A 266 -1.62 -9.09 20.79
N ALA A 267 -2.11 -7.88 20.56
CA ALA A 267 -3.31 -7.67 19.74
C ALA A 267 -3.09 -8.10 18.28
N LEU A 268 -1.89 -7.89 17.72
CA LEU A 268 -1.49 -8.43 16.41
C LEU A 268 -1.46 -9.96 16.41
N SER A 269 -0.91 -10.59 17.45
CA SER A 269 -0.93 -12.06 17.59
C SER A 269 -2.36 -12.61 17.65
N ASP A 270 -3.27 -11.95 18.37
CA ASP A 270 -4.68 -12.34 18.44
C ASP A 270 -5.38 -12.15 17.08
N LEU A 271 -5.03 -11.08 16.36
CA LEU A 271 -5.51 -10.87 15.00
C LEU A 271 -5.08 -12.02 14.08
N ILE A 272 -3.81 -12.42 14.11
CA ILE A 272 -3.23 -13.51 13.31
C ILE A 272 -4.03 -14.81 13.50
N LEU A 273 -4.38 -15.14 14.75
CA LEU A 273 -5.26 -16.26 15.08
C LEU A 273 -6.65 -16.09 14.47
N LYS A 274 -7.26 -14.92 14.64
CA LYS A 274 -8.63 -14.63 14.20
C LYS A 274 -8.79 -14.76 12.69
N ILE A 275 -7.80 -14.35 11.89
CA ILE A 275 -7.87 -14.43 10.43
C ILE A 275 -7.45 -15.80 9.87
N GLY A 276 -7.10 -16.77 10.73
CA GLY A 276 -6.81 -18.15 10.32
C GLY A 276 -5.54 -18.31 9.49
N THR A 277 -4.50 -17.53 9.81
CA THR A 277 -3.16 -17.68 9.22
C THR A 277 -2.40 -18.86 9.82
N CYS A 278 -1.17 -19.15 9.38
CA CYS A 278 -0.44 -20.33 9.86
C CYS A 278 0.26 -20.08 11.21
N ASP A 279 0.44 -21.12 12.03
CA ASP A 279 1.08 -20.98 13.36
C ASP A 279 2.48 -20.33 13.30
N ASN A 280 3.18 -20.51 12.18
CA ASN A 280 4.49 -19.90 11.94
C ASN A 280 4.44 -18.37 11.88
N ASP A 281 3.30 -17.76 11.50
CA ASP A 281 3.18 -16.31 11.37
C ASP A 281 3.25 -15.61 12.73
N ARG A 282 2.75 -16.23 13.81
CA ARG A 282 2.89 -15.71 15.18
C ARG A 282 4.32 -15.80 15.69
N ALA A 283 4.99 -16.92 15.41
CA ALA A 283 6.40 -17.09 15.76
C ALA A 283 7.28 -16.08 15.01
N GLU A 284 6.97 -15.81 13.74
CA GLU A 284 7.66 -14.78 12.97
C GLU A 284 7.36 -13.36 13.49
N LEU A 285 6.11 -13.05 13.86
CA LEU A 285 5.76 -11.77 14.51
C LEU A 285 6.61 -11.55 15.78
N PHE A 286 6.75 -12.58 16.62
CA PHE A 286 7.57 -12.48 17.83
C PHE A 286 9.05 -12.22 17.50
N ARG A 287 9.62 -12.91 16.51
CA ARG A 287 11.01 -12.66 16.07
C ARG A 287 11.18 -11.22 15.55
N ARG A 288 10.24 -10.72 14.76
CA ARG A 288 10.23 -9.32 14.26
C ARG A 288 10.17 -8.31 15.40
N MET A 289 9.31 -8.55 16.40
CA MET A 289 9.23 -7.73 17.61
C MET A 289 10.58 -7.63 18.33
N VAL A 290 11.17 -8.79 18.64
CA VAL A 290 12.47 -8.85 19.33
C VAL A 290 13.56 -8.17 18.51
N PHE A 291 13.58 -8.40 17.20
CA PHE A 291 14.53 -7.74 16.30
C PHE A 291 14.37 -6.22 16.32
N ASN A 292 13.14 -5.70 16.18
CA ASN A 292 12.87 -4.27 16.22
C ASN A 292 13.34 -3.63 17.54
N VAL A 293 13.13 -4.31 18.68
CA VAL A 293 13.67 -3.86 19.98
C VAL A 293 15.20 -3.85 19.97
N ALA A 294 15.84 -4.91 19.46
CA ALA A 294 17.30 -5.05 19.44
C ALA A 294 17.99 -3.96 18.61
N ILE A 295 17.38 -3.53 17.51
CA ILE A 295 17.93 -2.46 16.64
C ILE A 295 17.41 -1.06 17.00
N GLY A 296 16.56 -0.94 18.03
CA GLY A 296 15.96 0.34 18.41
C GLY A 296 14.98 0.92 17.38
N ASN A 297 14.31 0.07 16.59
CA ASN A 297 13.29 0.52 15.65
C ASN A 297 12.00 0.92 16.41
N THR A 298 11.77 2.22 16.51
CA THR A 298 10.60 2.79 17.21
C THR A 298 9.42 3.10 16.28
N ASP A 299 9.54 2.85 14.98
CA ASP A 299 8.51 3.18 13.98
C ASP A 299 7.74 1.95 13.48
N ASP A 300 7.64 0.89 14.28
CA ASP A 300 6.91 -0.33 13.89
C ASP A 300 5.40 -0.25 14.17
N HIS A 301 4.69 0.53 13.36
CA HIS A 301 3.24 0.73 13.47
C HIS A 301 2.43 -0.28 12.65
N LEU A 302 1.10 -0.35 12.85
CA LEU A 302 0.20 -1.31 12.17
C LEU A 302 0.24 -1.34 10.63
N ARG A 303 0.72 -0.28 9.96
CA ARG A 303 0.88 -0.28 8.49
C ARG A 303 2.16 -0.98 8.02
N ASN A 304 3.10 -1.27 8.91
CA ASN A 304 4.31 -2.04 8.62
C ASN A 304 4.08 -3.55 8.75
N HIS A 305 2.90 -3.94 9.26
CA HIS A 305 2.43 -5.31 9.29
C HIS A 305 1.35 -5.49 8.23
N GLY A 306 1.50 -6.53 7.41
CA GLY A 306 0.56 -6.81 6.33
C GLY A 306 0.44 -8.30 6.04
N PHE A 307 -0.71 -8.68 5.50
CA PHE A 307 -1.09 -10.05 5.23
C PHE A 307 -1.31 -10.25 3.74
N LEU A 308 -0.68 -11.28 3.20
CA LEU A 308 -0.82 -11.65 1.80
C LEU A 308 -1.74 -12.85 1.66
N LYS A 309 -2.69 -12.77 0.74
CA LYS A 309 -3.48 -13.94 0.36
C LYS A 309 -2.59 -14.93 -0.39
N LYS A 310 -2.39 -16.11 0.22
CA LYS A 310 -1.85 -17.27 -0.49
C LYS A 310 -2.97 -17.89 -1.33
N TYR A 311 -2.69 -18.09 -2.61
CA TYR A 311 -3.57 -18.82 -3.52
C TYR A 311 -3.00 -20.23 -3.63
N ARG A 312 -3.86 -21.25 -3.50
CA ARG A 312 -3.43 -22.62 -3.74
C ARG A 312 -3.07 -22.71 -5.23
N LYS A 313 -1.84 -23.16 -5.52
CA LYS A 313 -1.47 -23.56 -6.87
C LYS A 313 -2.29 -24.78 -7.29
#